data_AF-A0A7L1G3M6-F1
#
_entry.id   AF-A0A7L1G3M6-F1
#
_cell.length_a   1.000
_cell.length_b   1.000
_cell.length_c   1.000
_cell.angle_alpha   90.00
_cell.angle_beta   90.00
_cell.angle_gamma   90.00
#
_symmetry.space_group_name_H-M   'P 1'
#
loop_
_entity.id
_entity.type
_entity.pdbx_description
1 polymer ?
#
loop_
_entity_poly.entity_id
_entity_poly.type
_entity_poly.pdbx_seq_one_letter_code
_entity_poly.pdbx_strand_id
1 'polypeptide(L)'
;QMFLLPARIPHSPQRYADTVGLVIERERLKTEIDGLRYYVGESTNVLFEKWFHCEDLSTQLIPIIQEFFNSRQYRTGNPNPDELLKETPFPLNSTPATEPFSFQEWLNDHRSEIKQKKSLRIYGDNFETEVVAYGPGTTEKSKKNSDIWIWQL
;
A
#
# COMPACT_ATOMS: atom_id res chain seq x y z
N GLN A 1 -5.78 0.81 -14.81
CA GLN A 1 -6.49 1.44 -13.67
C GLN A 1 -5.46 1.99 -12.69
N MET A 2 -5.87 2.94 -11.85
CA MET A 2 -5.07 3.47 -10.74
C MET A 2 -5.86 3.35 -9.44
N PHE A 3 -5.14 3.17 -8.33
CA PHE A 3 -5.68 2.99 -6.99
C PHE A 3 -4.65 3.45 -5.95
N LEU A 4 -5.12 4.05 -4.86
CA LEU A 4 -4.29 4.44 -3.72
C LEU A 4 -4.83 3.76 -2.46
N LEU A 5 -3.96 3.03 -1.77
CA LEU A 5 -4.26 2.38 -0.50
C LEU A 5 -3.85 3.27 0.68
N PRO A 6 -4.79 3.69 1.54
CA PRO A 6 -4.46 4.39 2.77
C PRO A 6 -3.58 3.57 3.73
N ALA A 7 -2.82 4.28 4.57
CA ALA A 7 -1.97 3.64 5.58
C ALA A 7 -2.78 2.74 6.54
N ARG A 8 -2.13 1.67 7.00
CA ARG A 8 -2.61 0.73 8.05
C ARG A 8 -3.86 -0.08 7.67
N ILE A 9 -4.17 -0.23 6.39
CA ILE A 9 -5.18 -1.17 5.89
C ILE A 9 -4.50 -2.52 5.58
N PRO A 10 -4.92 -3.63 6.24
CA PRO A 10 -4.48 -4.97 5.84
C PRO A 10 -4.89 -5.26 4.40
N HIS A 11 -3.94 -5.69 3.56
CA HIS A 11 -4.18 -5.94 2.14
C HIS A 11 -3.42 -7.19 1.68
N SER A 12 -4.02 -7.94 0.75
CA SER A 12 -3.46 -9.21 0.24
C SER A 12 -3.50 -9.19 -1.29
N PRO A 13 -2.46 -8.69 -1.97
CA PRO A 13 -2.47 -8.49 -3.41
C PRO A 13 -2.51 -9.85 -4.15
N GLN A 14 -3.54 -10.05 -4.96
CA GLN A 14 -3.68 -11.21 -5.85
C GLN A 14 -3.35 -10.80 -7.27
N ARG A 15 -2.42 -11.51 -7.92
CA ARG A 15 -1.99 -11.24 -9.30
C ARG A 15 -2.30 -12.44 -10.19
N TYR A 16 -2.72 -12.17 -11.43
CA TYR A 16 -3.00 -13.19 -12.43
C TYR A 16 -1.87 -13.30 -13.45
N ALA A 17 -1.78 -14.44 -14.12
CA ALA A 17 -0.82 -14.65 -15.20
C ALA A 17 -0.97 -13.59 -16.30
N ASP A 18 0.14 -13.28 -16.97
CA ASP A 18 0.19 -12.33 -18.09
C ASP A 18 -0.28 -10.91 -17.74
N THR A 19 -0.07 -10.47 -16.50
CA THR A 19 -0.34 -9.10 -16.04
C THR A 19 0.90 -8.39 -15.52
N VAL A 20 0.93 -7.06 -15.69
CA VAL A 20 1.98 -6.18 -15.13
C VAL A 20 1.31 -5.08 -14.32
N GLY A 21 1.83 -4.80 -13.12
CA GLY A 21 1.30 -3.76 -12.25
C GLY A 21 2.42 -3.05 -11.49
N LEU A 22 2.40 -1.72 -11.55
CA LEU A 22 3.32 -0.84 -10.84
C LEU A 22 2.82 -0.63 -9.40
N VAL A 23 3.72 -0.78 -8.43
CA VAL A 23 3.49 -0.45 -7.02
C VAL A 23 4.58 0.52 -6.59
N ILE A 24 4.18 1.60 -5.93
CA ILE A 24 5.10 2.59 -5.36
C ILE A 24 4.79 2.68 -3.87
N GLU A 25 5.81 2.42 -3.06
CA GLU A 25 5.82 2.59 -1.62
C GLU A 25 7.04 3.44 -1.25
N ARG A 26 7.19 3.80 0.03
CA ARG A 26 8.38 4.51 0.52
C ARG A 26 9.13 3.70 1.58
N GLU A 27 10.39 4.05 1.77
CA GLU A 27 11.19 3.61 2.91
C GLU A 27 10.46 3.95 4.22
N ARG A 28 10.53 3.02 5.17
CA ARG A 28 9.92 3.16 6.49
C ARG A 28 10.76 4.11 7.35
N LEU A 29 10.10 4.93 8.16
CA LEU A 29 10.76 5.62 9.25
C LEU A 29 11.19 4.58 10.29
N LYS A 30 12.26 4.87 11.06
CA LYS A 30 12.77 3.96 12.11
C LYS A 30 11.75 3.59 13.19
N THR A 31 10.68 4.38 13.32
CA THR A 31 9.59 4.18 14.27
C THR A 31 8.40 3.43 13.69
N GLU A 32 8.40 3.17 12.37
CA GLU A 32 7.33 2.46 11.69
C GLU A 32 7.57 0.95 11.73
N ILE A 33 6.48 0.21 11.86
CA ILE A 33 6.44 -1.23 12.00
C ILE A 33 5.50 -1.77 10.93
N ASP A 34 5.93 -2.81 10.22
CA ASP A 34 5.11 -3.58 9.30
C ASP A 34 4.55 -4.81 10.01
N GLY A 35 3.43 -5.32 9.49
CA GLY A 35 2.77 -6.49 10.03
C GLY A 35 2.35 -7.44 8.92
N LEU A 36 2.69 -8.72 9.06
CA LEU A 36 2.13 -9.80 8.23
C LEU A 36 1.12 -10.58 9.07
N ARG A 37 -0.07 -10.80 8.51
CA ARG A 37 -1.16 -11.53 9.16
C ARG A 37 -1.78 -12.56 8.24
N TYR A 38 -2.13 -13.70 8.82
CA TYR A 38 -3.07 -14.67 8.26
C TYR A 38 -4.34 -14.69 9.11
N TYR A 39 -5.47 -15.00 8.47
CA TYR A 39 -6.79 -15.01 9.09
C TYR A 39 -7.42 -16.40 9.04
N VAL A 40 -8.37 -16.65 9.95
CA VAL A 40 -9.13 -17.90 9.98
C VAL A 40 -10.20 -17.85 8.88
N GLY A 41 -9.98 -18.57 7.77
CA GLY A 41 -10.91 -18.61 6.64
C GLY A 41 -11.27 -17.21 6.13
N GLU A 42 -12.56 -16.98 5.89
CA GLU A 42 -13.11 -15.68 5.44
C GLU A 42 -13.48 -14.74 6.61
N SER A 43 -12.92 -14.95 7.80
CA SER A 43 -13.20 -14.12 8.98
C SER A 43 -12.12 -13.07 9.21
N THR A 44 -12.39 -12.14 10.12
CA THR A 44 -11.41 -11.15 10.61
C THR A 44 -10.62 -11.64 11.83
N ASN A 45 -10.80 -12.90 12.24
CA ASN A 45 -10.04 -13.48 13.35
C ASN A 45 -8.61 -13.80 12.91
N VAL A 46 -7.62 -13.26 13.62
CA VAL A 46 -6.20 -13.49 13.32
C VAL A 46 -5.82 -14.93 13.64
N LEU A 47 -5.24 -15.63 12.67
CA LEU A 47 -4.70 -16.98 12.80
C LEU A 47 -3.22 -16.95 13.21
N PHE A 48 -2.45 -16.07 12.58
CA PHE A 48 -1.01 -15.88 12.80
C PHE A 48 -0.65 -14.43 12.50
N GLU A 49 0.28 -13.87 13.27
CA GLU A 49 0.82 -12.55 12.99
C GLU A 49 2.30 -12.42 13.34
N LYS A 50 3.00 -11.58 12.58
CA LYS A 50 4.35 -11.11 12.89
C LYS A 50 4.48 -9.63 12.61
N TRP A 51 5.18 -8.94 13.51
CA TRP A 51 5.43 -7.51 13.45
C TRP A 51 6.93 -7.27 13.43
N PHE A 52 7.40 -6.42 12.51
CA PHE A 52 8.83 -6.22 12.27
C PHE A 52 9.10 -4.84 11.69
N HIS A 53 10.33 -4.34 11.84
CA HIS A 53 10.79 -3.17 11.11
C HIS A 53 11.21 -3.58 9.70
N CYS A 54 10.61 -2.97 8.68
CA CYS A 54 10.85 -3.31 7.28
C CYS A 54 11.96 -2.43 6.69
N GLU A 55 13.10 -3.04 6.41
CA GLU A 55 14.23 -2.47 5.66
C GLU A 55 14.22 -2.95 4.20
N ASP A 56 13.93 -4.23 3.97
CA ASP A 56 13.71 -4.84 2.65
C ASP A 56 12.58 -5.86 2.72
N LEU A 57 11.42 -5.43 2.23
CA LEU A 57 10.19 -6.21 2.27
C LEU A 57 10.34 -7.56 1.55
N SER A 58 11.03 -7.57 0.41
CA SER A 58 11.18 -8.73 -0.47
C SER A 58 11.90 -9.88 0.24
N THR A 59 12.96 -9.55 0.97
CA THR A 59 13.79 -10.54 1.66
C THR A 59 13.25 -10.89 3.04
N GLN A 60 12.67 -9.92 3.76
CA GLN A 60 12.17 -10.13 5.11
C GLN A 60 10.84 -10.89 5.18
N LEU A 61 9.99 -10.80 4.13
CA LEU A 61 8.72 -11.53 4.12
C LEU A 61 8.89 -13.04 3.95
N ILE A 62 9.87 -13.49 3.16
CA ILE A 62 10.09 -14.92 2.86
C ILE A 62 10.21 -15.78 4.13
N PRO A 63 11.10 -15.46 5.10
CA PRO A 63 11.22 -16.28 6.31
C PRO A 63 9.96 -16.24 7.19
N ILE A 64 9.24 -15.11 7.25
CA ILE A 64 7.99 -15.00 8.02
C ILE A 64 6.90 -15.89 7.40
N ILE A 65 6.80 -15.91 6.07
CA ILE A 65 5.86 -16.76 5.34
C ILE A 65 6.21 -18.24 5.57
N GLN A 66 7.49 -18.60 5.50
CA GLN A 66 7.96 -19.95 5.80
C GLN A 66 7.66 -20.36 7.25
N GLU A 67 7.82 -19.44 8.21
CA GLU A 67 7.45 -19.67 9.61
C GLU A 67 5.95 -20.00 9.73
N PHE A 68 5.09 -19.21 9.09
CA PHE A 68 3.65 -19.50 9.07
C PHE A 68 3.36 -20.90 8.52
N PHE A 69 3.88 -21.26 7.35
CA PHE A 69 3.62 -22.57 6.75
C PHE A 69 4.17 -23.75 7.56
N ASN A 70 5.19 -23.52 8.40
CA ASN A 70 5.72 -24.53 9.32
C ASN A 70 5.03 -24.54 10.69
N SER A 71 4.18 -23.55 10.99
CA SER A 71 3.54 -23.36 12.29
C SER A 71 2.44 -24.39 12.60
N ARG A 72 2.06 -24.48 13.88
CA ARG A 72 0.89 -25.26 14.31
C ARG A 72 -0.41 -24.63 13.80
N GLN A 73 -0.45 -23.31 13.72
CA GLN A 73 -1.61 -22.53 13.28
C GLN A 73 -1.97 -22.87 11.83
N TYR A 74 -0.98 -22.96 10.93
CA TYR A 74 -1.21 -23.42 9.57
C TYR A 74 -1.69 -24.88 9.51
N ARG A 75 -1.05 -25.79 10.27
CA ARG A 75 -1.42 -27.21 10.29
C ARG A 75 -2.82 -27.49 10.84
N THR A 76 -3.27 -26.69 11.80
CA THR A 76 -4.52 -26.95 12.53
C THR A 76 -5.66 -26.01 12.16
N GLY A 77 -5.36 -24.88 11.50
CA GLY A 77 -6.31 -23.82 11.24
C GLY A 77 -6.78 -23.07 12.51
N ASN A 78 -6.18 -23.34 13.67
CA ASN A 78 -6.59 -22.73 14.94
C ASN A 78 -5.54 -21.71 15.42
N PRO A 79 -5.97 -20.52 15.89
CA PRO A 79 -5.06 -19.55 16.46
C PRO A 79 -4.43 -20.06 17.75
N ASN A 80 -3.21 -19.57 18.06
CA ASN A 80 -2.58 -19.75 19.36
C ASN A 80 -2.70 -18.43 20.16
N PRO A 81 -3.59 -18.33 21.17
CA PRO A 81 -3.79 -17.10 21.92
C PRO A 81 -2.54 -16.57 22.62
N ASP A 82 -1.59 -17.44 22.96
CA ASP A 82 -0.34 -17.05 23.63
C ASP A 82 0.66 -16.37 22.68
N GLU A 83 0.49 -16.53 21.36
CA GLU A 83 1.36 -15.95 20.33
C GLU A 83 0.75 -14.72 19.63
N LEU A 84 -0.55 -14.44 19.85
CA LEU A 84 -1.21 -13.27 19.29
C LEU A 84 -1.01 -12.05 20.17
N LEU A 85 -0.84 -10.88 19.55
CA LEU A 85 -0.81 -9.63 20.28
C LEU A 85 -2.21 -9.29 20.78
N LYS A 86 -2.29 -8.87 22.05
CA LYS A 86 -3.53 -8.34 22.62
C LYS A 86 -3.94 -7.02 21.98
N GLU A 87 -2.96 -6.21 21.60
CA GLU A 87 -3.12 -4.91 20.96
C GLU A 87 -2.10 -4.76 19.83
N THR A 88 -2.52 -4.15 18.73
CA THR A 88 -1.62 -3.88 17.60
C THR A 88 -0.67 -2.73 17.92
N PRO A 89 0.55 -2.69 17.32
CA PRO A 89 1.48 -1.58 17.50
C PRO A 89 0.91 -0.20 17.14
N PHE A 90 -0.14 -0.18 16.31
CA PHE A 90 -0.93 0.99 15.97
C PHE A 90 -2.38 0.59 15.64
N PRO A 91 -3.35 1.52 15.74
CA PRO A 91 -4.72 1.26 15.31
C PRO A 91 -4.76 0.96 13.81
N LEU A 92 -5.42 -0.15 13.45
CA LEU A 92 -5.71 -0.45 12.04
C LEU A 92 -6.70 0.55 11.47
N ASN A 93 -6.58 0.82 10.18
CA ASN A 93 -7.47 1.71 9.47
C ASN A 93 -8.68 0.93 8.95
N SER A 94 -9.88 1.33 9.36
CA SER A 94 -11.16 0.76 8.94
C SER A 94 -11.89 1.61 7.88
N THR A 95 -11.28 2.72 7.46
CA THR A 95 -11.86 3.56 6.40
C THR A 95 -11.83 2.80 5.07
N PRO A 96 -12.93 2.81 4.29
CA PRO A 96 -12.96 2.22 2.97
C PRO A 96 -11.81 2.78 2.10
N ALA A 97 -11.16 1.89 1.36
CA ALA A 97 -10.15 2.30 0.39
C ALA A 97 -10.80 3.07 -0.77
N THR A 98 -10.00 3.82 -1.52
CA THR A 98 -10.49 4.52 -2.72
C THR A 98 -10.96 3.51 -3.78
N GLU A 99 -11.99 3.85 -4.56
CA GLU A 99 -12.35 3.00 -5.69
C GLU A 99 -11.29 3.11 -6.80
N PRO A 100 -10.82 2.00 -7.38
CA PRO A 100 -9.95 2.05 -8.55
C PRO A 100 -10.64 2.74 -9.72
N PHE A 101 -9.90 3.56 -10.48
CA PHE A 101 -10.45 4.26 -11.64
C PHE A 101 -9.57 4.11 -12.88
N SER A 102 -10.15 4.37 -14.05
CA SER A 102 -9.40 4.41 -15.31
C SER A 102 -8.58 5.69 -15.38
N PHE A 103 -7.25 5.58 -15.30
CA PHE A 103 -6.36 6.73 -15.42
C PHE A 103 -6.50 7.43 -16.77
N GLN A 104 -6.72 6.66 -17.84
CA GLN A 104 -6.88 7.22 -19.19
C GLN A 104 -8.15 8.07 -19.31
N GLU A 105 -9.27 7.60 -18.75
CA GLU A 105 -10.52 8.37 -18.73
C GLU A 105 -10.36 9.61 -17.84
N TRP A 106 -9.79 9.45 -16.64
CA TRP A 106 -9.51 10.57 -15.75
C TRP A 106 -8.65 11.65 -16.44
N LEU A 107 -7.60 11.27 -17.17
CA LEU A 107 -6.78 12.22 -17.93
C LEU A 107 -7.57 12.92 -19.04
N ASN A 108 -8.48 12.22 -19.70
CA ASN A 108 -9.30 12.80 -20.77
C ASN A 108 -10.29 13.81 -20.19
N ASP A 109 -10.95 13.48 -19.09
CA ASP A 109 -11.95 14.33 -18.42
C ASP A 109 -11.31 15.60 -17.85
N HIS A 110 -10.08 15.51 -17.33
CA HIS A 110 -9.38 16.63 -16.69
C HIS A 110 -8.40 17.37 -17.62
N ARG A 111 -8.34 17.01 -18.91
CA ARG A 111 -7.34 17.56 -19.86
C ARG A 111 -7.35 19.08 -19.94
N SER A 112 -8.53 19.69 -20.00
CA SER A 112 -8.68 21.14 -20.08
C SER A 112 -8.23 21.84 -18.80
N GLU A 113 -8.57 21.26 -17.65
CA GLU A 113 -8.18 21.77 -16.34
C GLU A 113 -6.67 21.67 -16.12
N ILE A 114 -6.06 20.52 -16.46
CA ILE A 114 -4.61 20.33 -16.39
C ILE A 114 -3.89 21.35 -17.28
N LYS A 115 -4.40 21.63 -18.49
CA LYS A 115 -3.83 22.65 -19.37
C LYS A 115 -3.93 24.06 -18.78
N GLN A 116 -5.06 24.38 -18.14
CA GLN A 116 -5.29 25.69 -17.55
C GLN A 116 -4.45 25.91 -16.27
N LYS A 117 -4.44 24.90 -15.37
CA LYS A 117 -3.76 24.96 -14.07
C LYS A 117 -2.30 24.51 -14.11
N LYS A 118 -1.83 24.00 -15.26
CA LYS A 118 -0.53 23.36 -15.50
C LYS A 118 -0.31 22.04 -14.76
N SER A 119 -1.00 21.81 -13.64
CA SER A 119 -0.96 20.58 -12.87
C SER A 119 -2.25 20.33 -12.10
N LEU A 120 -2.56 19.07 -11.82
CA LEU A 120 -3.71 18.66 -11.01
C LEU A 120 -3.35 17.47 -10.10
N ARG A 121 -3.73 17.54 -8.82
CA ARG A 121 -3.57 16.44 -7.84
C ARG A 121 -4.65 15.40 -8.10
N ILE A 122 -4.25 14.14 -8.25
CA ILE A 122 -5.15 13.02 -8.58
C ILE A 122 -6.00 12.60 -7.37
N TYR A 123 -5.38 12.52 -6.19
CA TYR A 123 -6.03 12.03 -4.95
C TYR A 123 -6.34 13.14 -3.93
N GLY A 124 -6.22 14.42 -4.32
CA GLY A 124 -6.41 15.56 -3.42
C GLY A 124 -5.34 15.65 -2.31
N ASP A 125 -5.73 16.18 -1.16
CA ASP A 125 -4.81 16.53 -0.04
C ASP A 125 -4.98 15.62 1.19
N ASN A 126 -5.79 14.57 1.07
CA ASN A 126 -6.17 13.71 2.20
C ASN A 126 -5.18 12.55 2.45
N PHE A 127 -4.15 12.43 1.60
CA PHE A 127 -3.19 11.33 1.66
C PHE A 127 -1.77 11.85 1.75
N GLU A 128 -0.89 11.06 2.36
CA GLU A 128 0.54 11.34 2.40
C GLU A 128 1.14 11.30 0.99
N THR A 129 0.73 10.32 0.18
CA THR A 129 1.17 10.19 -1.21
C THR A 129 0.55 11.29 -2.08
N GLU A 130 1.41 12.10 -2.69
CA GLU A 130 1.01 13.07 -3.69
C GLU A 130 1.22 12.49 -5.10
N VAL A 131 0.13 12.35 -5.85
CA VAL A 131 0.19 12.00 -7.27
C VAL A 131 -0.34 13.19 -8.07
N VAL A 132 0.49 13.72 -8.96
CA VAL A 132 0.21 14.96 -9.68
C VAL A 132 0.36 14.73 -11.18
N ALA A 133 -0.69 15.04 -11.93
CA ALA A 133 -0.65 15.08 -13.39
C ALA A 133 -0.18 16.47 -13.83
N TYR A 134 0.79 16.51 -14.74
CA TYR A 134 1.34 17.75 -15.30
C TYR A 134 0.98 17.90 -16.78
N GLY A 135 0.57 19.09 -17.17
CA GLY A 135 0.41 19.50 -18.56
C GLY A 135 1.70 20.07 -19.14
N PRO A 136 1.69 20.49 -20.42
CA PRO A 136 2.83 21.18 -21.02
C PRO A 136 3.23 22.43 -20.23
N GLY A 137 4.51 22.54 -19.88
CA GLY A 137 5.03 23.69 -19.17
C GLY A 137 6.34 23.41 -18.44
N THR A 138 6.71 24.34 -17.58
CA THR A 138 7.87 24.23 -16.70
C THR A 138 7.40 24.35 -15.25
N THR A 139 7.99 23.54 -14.38
CA THR A 139 7.75 23.58 -12.93
C THR A 139 9.09 23.74 -12.22
N GLU A 140 9.10 24.53 -11.15
CA GLU A 140 10.27 24.68 -10.32
C GLU A 140 10.62 23.36 -9.60
N LYS A 141 11.90 23.18 -9.31
CA LYS A 141 12.36 21.99 -8.58
C LYS A 141 11.71 21.97 -7.19
N SER A 142 11.11 20.83 -6.83
CA SER A 142 10.61 20.61 -5.48
C SER A 142 11.74 20.77 -4.45
N LYS A 143 11.44 21.46 -3.34
CA LYS A 143 12.32 21.56 -2.17
C LYS A 143 12.07 20.46 -1.14
N LYS A 144 11.16 19.51 -1.43
CA LYS A 144 10.85 18.42 -0.52
C LYS A 144 12.05 17.49 -0.40
N ASN A 145 12.31 17.05 0.84
CA ASN A 145 13.32 16.04 1.13
C ASN A 145 12.72 14.65 0.95
N SER A 146 12.35 14.33 -0.29
CA SER A 146 11.78 13.04 -0.68
C SER A 146 12.13 12.77 -2.14
N ASP A 147 12.21 11.50 -2.51
CA ASP A 147 12.35 11.13 -3.90
C ASP A 147 11.09 11.49 -4.70
N ILE A 148 11.28 11.76 -5.99
CA ILE A 148 10.20 12.03 -6.95
C ILE A 148 10.41 11.10 -8.13
N TRP A 149 9.39 10.29 -8.40
CA TRP A 149 9.34 9.46 -9.59
C TRP A 149 8.49 10.15 -10.66
N ILE A 150 9.06 10.32 -11.86
CA ILE A 150 8.38 10.95 -13.00
C ILE A 150 8.14 9.89 -14.06
N TRP A 151 6.88 9.75 -14.46
CA TRP A 151 6.49 8.96 -15.62
C TRP A 151 6.03 9.89 -16.73
N GLN A 152 6.69 9.78 -17.88
CA GLN A 152 6.31 10.51 -19.08
C GLN A 152 5.61 9.54 -20.04
N LEU A 153 4.39 9.93 -20.44
CA LEU A 153 3.57 9.25 -21.44
C LEU A 153 3.96 9.66 -22.86
#